data_AF-A0A5J5BK56-F1
#
_entry.id   AF-A0A5J5BK56-F1
#
_cell.length_a   1.000
_cell.length_b   1.000
_cell.length_c   1.000
_cell.angle_alpha   90.00
_cell.angle_beta   90.00
_cell.angle_gamma   90.00
#
_symmetry.space_group_name_H-M   'P 1'
#
loop_
_entity.id
_entity.type
_entity.pdbx_description
1 polymer ?
#
loop_
_entity_poly.entity_id
_entity_poly.type
_entity_poly.pdbx_seq_one_letter_code
_entity_poly.pdbx_strand_id
1 'polypeptide(L)'
;MVWRSSPLTTPAAGGFLLPPPEEAQIFVAGHGDYIELHRKRHGYRHDHFERKRKKEAREGHKRSQIAQKALGIKGKMFAKKRYAERALMKKTLAMHEESSTRHRVDDDVHEGAIPAYLLDRDTTTQAKVLSNTIKQKRKEKAGKWEVPLLSQAVEEDGNQSHICECQELGLVTPAGKVVWGKYAQVTNNPENDGCINAVLLV
;
A
#
# COMPACT_ATOMS: atom_id res chain seq x y z
N MET A 1 -35.49 -55.20 25.73
CA MET A 1 -35.89 -56.52 25.20
C MET A 1 -34.70 -57.45 25.31
N VAL A 2 -34.90 -58.58 26.01
CA VAL A 2 -33.88 -59.58 26.40
C VAL A 2 -33.71 -60.63 25.27
N TRP A 3 -32.64 -61.43 25.37
CA TRP A 3 -32.35 -62.78 24.79
C TRP A 3 -31.33 -62.75 23.62
N ARG A 4 -30.18 -63.46 23.59
CA ARG A 4 -29.58 -64.70 24.20
C ARG A 4 -28.04 -64.53 24.23
N SER A 5 -27.20 -64.98 25.19
CA SER A 5 -26.87 -66.33 25.72
C SER A 5 -26.35 -67.32 24.66
N SER A 6 -25.04 -67.31 24.34
CA SER A 6 -24.00 -68.33 24.72
C SER A 6 -23.44 -69.04 23.44
N PRO A 7 -22.39 -69.89 23.47
CA PRO A 7 -21.05 -69.83 24.09
C PRO A 7 -19.89 -70.17 23.09
N LEU A 8 -18.64 -70.00 23.54
CA LEU A 8 -17.39 -70.72 23.17
C LEU A 8 -17.29 -71.43 21.79
N THR A 9 -16.34 -70.99 20.97
CA THR A 9 -15.40 -71.87 20.24
C THR A 9 -14.12 -71.09 19.90
N THR A 10 -13.05 -71.33 20.65
CA THR A 10 -11.69 -71.21 20.12
C THR A 10 -11.48 -72.34 19.11
N PRO A 11 -10.82 -72.05 17.97
CA PRO A 11 -9.75 -72.96 17.60
C PRO A 11 -8.52 -72.24 17.08
N ALA A 12 -7.40 -72.86 17.41
CA ALA A 12 -6.19 -72.97 16.61
C ALA A 12 -5.41 -71.68 16.33
N ALA A 13 -4.36 -71.52 17.14
CA ALA A 13 -3.03 -71.10 16.72
C ALA A 13 -2.77 -71.30 15.22
N GLY A 14 -2.92 -70.23 14.45
CA GLY A 14 -2.38 -70.09 13.10
C GLY A 14 -1.57 -68.81 13.10
N GLY A 15 -0.24 -68.94 13.17
CA GLY A 15 0.69 -67.82 13.14
C GLY A 15 0.55 -67.04 11.84
N PHE A 16 -0.22 -65.96 11.88
CA PHE A 16 -0.14 -64.92 10.86
C PHE A 16 1.14 -64.15 11.14
N LEU A 17 2.22 -64.54 10.45
CA LEU A 17 3.46 -63.78 10.44
C LEU A 17 3.09 -62.36 9.95
N LEU A 18 2.99 -61.43 10.89
CA LEU A 18 2.99 -60.01 10.57
C LEU A 18 4.25 -59.76 9.73
N PRO A 19 4.14 -59.27 8.49
CA PRO A 19 5.34 -58.89 7.75
C PRO A 19 6.08 -57.82 8.56
N PRO A 20 7.43 -57.87 8.58
CA PRO A 20 8.23 -56.91 9.32
C PRO A 20 7.85 -55.49 8.90
N PRO A 21 7.78 -54.52 9.83
CA PRO A 21 7.51 -53.13 9.50
C PRO A 21 8.76 -52.47 8.92
N GLU A 22 9.30 -53.03 7.84
CA GLU A 22 10.24 -52.35 6.97
C GLU A 22 9.48 -51.99 5.70
N GLU A 23 9.60 -50.72 5.32
CA GLU A 23 8.82 -50.07 4.25
C GLU A 23 7.37 -49.75 4.62
N ALA A 24 7.19 -49.11 5.78
CA ALA A 24 6.24 -48.01 5.80
C ALA A 24 6.69 -47.02 4.70
N GLN A 25 6.08 -47.12 3.52
CA GLN A 25 6.14 -46.06 2.53
C GLN A 25 5.53 -44.83 3.20
N ILE A 26 6.41 -44.01 3.75
CA ILE A 26 6.11 -42.71 4.33
C ILE A 26 5.61 -41.84 3.19
N PHE A 27 4.32 -41.96 2.87
CA PHE A 27 3.57 -40.92 2.18
C PHE A 27 3.29 -39.81 3.21
N VAL A 28 4.37 -39.15 3.66
CA VAL A 28 4.22 -37.89 4.42
C VAL A 28 3.83 -36.84 3.39
N ALA A 29 2.52 -36.58 3.32
CA ALA A 29 2.04 -35.29 2.91
C ALA A 29 2.83 -34.24 3.74
N GLY A 30 3.65 -33.45 3.05
CA GLY A 30 4.74 -32.67 3.64
C GLY A 30 4.26 -31.65 4.65
N HIS A 31 4.33 -31.99 5.93
CA HIS A 31 4.19 -31.03 7.03
C HIS A 31 5.59 -30.53 7.45
N GLY A 32 5.84 -29.23 7.27
CA GLY A 32 7.00 -28.50 7.81
C GLY A 32 8.16 -28.25 6.84
N ASP A 33 9.30 -27.78 7.37
CA ASP A 33 10.54 -27.40 6.65
C ASP A 33 11.32 -28.60 6.05
N TYR A 34 10.62 -29.60 5.52
CA TYR A 34 11.21 -30.86 5.02
C TYR A 34 12.23 -30.63 3.90
N ILE A 35 12.08 -29.57 3.10
CA ILE A 35 13.04 -29.18 2.04
C ILE A 35 14.36 -28.69 2.64
N GLU A 36 14.31 -27.93 3.73
CA GLU A 36 15.52 -27.46 4.41
C GLU A 36 16.21 -28.59 5.17
N LEU A 37 15.43 -29.46 5.82
CA LEU A 37 15.92 -30.70 6.44
C LEU A 37 16.62 -31.59 5.41
N HIS A 38 16.04 -31.78 4.22
CA HIS A 38 16.67 -32.53 3.15
C HIS A 38 17.98 -31.87 2.67
N ARG A 39 18.02 -30.54 2.53
CA ARG A 39 19.24 -29.80 2.18
C ARG A 39 20.32 -29.88 3.27
N LYS A 40 19.94 -29.92 4.55
CA LYS A 40 20.88 -30.10 5.67
C LYS A 40 21.44 -31.53 5.72
N ARG A 41 20.62 -32.54 5.44
CA ARG A 41 21.01 -33.97 5.46
C ARG A 41 21.81 -34.41 4.24
N HIS A 42 21.35 -34.04 3.05
CA HIS A 42 21.90 -34.53 1.77
C HIS A 42 22.60 -33.44 0.95
N GLY A 43 22.63 -32.20 1.45
CA GLY A 43 23.29 -31.10 0.77
C GLY A 43 22.51 -30.61 -0.46
N TYR A 44 23.23 -29.90 -1.33
CA TYR A 44 22.73 -29.46 -2.63
C TYR A 44 23.22 -30.42 -3.71
N ARG A 45 22.58 -30.34 -4.89
CA ARG A 45 23.16 -30.92 -6.11
C ARG A 45 24.57 -30.36 -6.33
N HIS A 46 25.52 -31.20 -6.73
CA HIS A 46 26.93 -30.81 -6.92
C HIS A 46 27.09 -29.57 -7.84
N ASP A 47 26.34 -29.49 -8.94
CA ASP A 47 26.39 -28.35 -9.87
C ASP A 47 25.64 -27.09 -9.40
N HIS A 48 24.98 -27.11 -8.24
CA HIS A 48 24.03 -26.06 -7.86
C HIS A 48 24.70 -24.69 -7.79
N PHE A 49 25.86 -24.60 -7.13
CA PHE A 49 26.59 -23.35 -6.95
C PHE A 49 27.16 -22.84 -8.27
N GLU A 50 27.66 -23.73 -9.12
CA GLU A 50 28.15 -23.35 -10.45
C GLU A 50 27.03 -22.80 -11.35
N ARG A 51 25.86 -23.47 -11.33
CA ARG A 51 24.70 -23.03 -12.10
C ARG A 51 24.18 -21.69 -11.59
N LYS A 52 24.14 -21.49 -10.26
CA LYS A 52 23.73 -20.22 -9.64
C LYS A 52 24.67 -19.09 -10.02
N ARG A 53 25.97 -19.27 -9.86
CA ARG A 53 27.00 -18.29 -10.28
C ARG A 53 26.88 -17.94 -11.77
N LYS A 54 26.80 -18.95 -12.64
CA LYS A 54 26.63 -18.74 -14.10
C LYS A 54 25.28 -18.07 -14.43
N LYS A 55 24.23 -18.30 -13.64
CA LYS A 55 22.94 -17.64 -13.82
C LYS A 55 23.06 -16.16 -13.50
N GLU A 56 23.53 -15.81 -12.31
CA GLU A 56 23.74 -14.43 -11.85
C GLU A 56 24.62 -13.63 -12.82
N ALA A 57 25.75 -14.22 -13.25
CA ALA A 57 26.63 -13.59 -14.24
C ALA A 57 25.93 -13.30 -15.58
N ARG A 58 25.01 -14.17 -16.02
CA ARG A 58 24.25 -13.99 -17.28
C ARG A 58 23.07 -13.04 -17.14
N GLU A 59 22.65 -12.69 -15.92
CA GLU A 59 21.48 -11.84 -15.71
C GLU A 59 21.65 -10.45 -16.31
N GLY A 60 22.83 -9.84 -16.21
CA GLY A 60 23.11 -8.53 -16.83
C GLY A 60 22.86 -8.53 -18.34
N HIS A 61 23.44 -9.51 -19.05
CA HIS A 61 23.24 -9.65 -20.49
C HIS A 61 21.78 -9.98 -20.85
N LYS A 62 21.15 -10.89 -20.10
CA LYS A 62 19.73 -11.24 -20.32
C LYS A 62 18.81 -10.04 -20.12
N ARG A 63 19.05 -9.21 -19.09
CA ARG A 63 18.27 -8.00 -18.82
C ARG A 63 18.37 -7.01 -19.99
N SER A 64 19.58 -6.79 -20.52
CA SER A 64 19.79 -5.94 -21.70
C SER A 64 19.09 -6.50 -22.95
N GLN A 65 19.23 -7.80 -23.20
CA GLN A 65 18.54 -8.47 -24.32
C GLN A 65 17.01 -8.37 -24.20
N ILE A 66 16.45 -8.55 -23.00
CA ILE A 66 15.00 -8.40 -22.77
C ILE A 66 14.57 -6.95 -23.02
N ALA A 67 15.36 -5.97 -22.58
CA ALA A 67 15.05 -4.55 -22.82
C ALA A 67 14.95 -4.22 -24.31
N GLN A 68 15.87 -4.76 -25.12
CA GLN A 68 15.91 -4.53 -26.57
C GLN A 68 14.85 -5.32 -27.35
N LYS A 69 14.55 -6.56 -26.92
CA LYS A 69 13.69 -7.48 -27.65
C LYS A 69 12.22 -7.49 -27.18
N ALA A 70 11.91 -6.98 -25.99
CA ALA A 70 10.55 -6.99 -25.46
C ALA A 70 9.67 -5.96 -26.19
N LEU A 71 8.63 -6.44 -26.87
CA LEU A 71 7.69 -5.61 -27.62
C LEU A 71 6.37 -5.40 -26.88
N GLY A 72 5.67 -4.31 -27.23
CA GLY A 72 4.33 -4.00 -26.75
C GLY A 72 4.24 -3.79 -25.24
N ILE A 73 3.17 -4.31 -24.62
CA ILE A 73 2.87 -4.13 -23.20
C ILE A 73 3.97 -4.73 -22.32
N LYS A 74 4.59 -5.84 -22.74
CA LYS A 74 5.68 -6.49 -21.99
C LYS A 74 6.90 -5.57 -21.86
N GLY A 75 7.26 -4.85 -22.92
CA GLY A 75 8.32 -3.84 -22.89
C GLY A 75 7.99 -2.69 -21.94
N LYS A 76 6.76 -2.16 -22.01
CA LYS A 76 6.28 -1.09 -21.11
C LYS A 76 6.32 -1.50 -19.63
N MET A 77 5.85 -2.72 -19.32
CA MET A 77 5.90 -3.25 -17.95
C MET A 77 7.34 -3.45 -17.47
N PHE A 78 8.24 -3.93 -18.32
CA PHE A 78 9.65 -4.10 -17.99
C PHE A 78 10.30 -2.75 -17.66
N ALA A 79 10.07 -1.72 -18.48
CA ALA A 79 10.57 -0.37 -18.22
C ALA A 79 10.05 0.22 -16.90
N LYS A 80 8.74 0.07 -16.62
CA LYS A 80 8.12 0.54 -15.37
C LYS A 80 8.75 -0.12 -14.14
N LYS A 81 8.95 -1.44 -14.17
CA LYS A 81 9.62 -2.19 -13.08
C LYS A 81 11.06 -1.70 -12.88
N ARG A 82 11.82 -1.50 -13.97
CA ARG A 82 13.21 -1.01 -13.89
C ARG A 82 13.33 0.41 -13.36
N TYR A 83 12.37 1.29 -13.67
CA TYR A 83 12.34 2.63 -13.10
C TYR A 83 12.12 2.58 -11.58
N ALA A 84 11.17 1.77 -11.11
CA ALA A 84 10.90 1.58 -9.69
C ALA A 84 12.10 1.00 -8.93
N GLU A 85 12.73 -0.05 -9.47
CA GLU A 85 13.95 -0.64 -8.89
C GLU A 85 15.10 0.38 -8.81
N ARG A 86 15.32 1.18 -9.86
CA ARG A 86 16.36 2.23 -9.87
C ARG A 86 16.06 3.32 -8.84
N ALA A 87 14.80 3.74 -8.72
CA ALA A 87 14.40 4.75 -7.76
C ALA A 87 14.56 4.26 -6.31
N LEU A 88 14.17 3.01 -6.02
CA LEU A 88 14.37 2.39 -4.71
C LEU A 88 15.86 2.34 -4.36
N MET A 89 16.69 1.81 -5.26
CA MET A 89 18.13 1.71 -5.01
C MET A 89 18.80 3.08 -4.84
N LYS A 90 18.37 4.09 -5.61
CA LYS A 90 18.89 5.47 -5.45
C LYS A 90 18.55 6.03 -4.07
N LYS A 91 17.34 5.78 -3.57
CA LYS A 91 16.93 6.19 -2.22
C LYS A 91 17.72 5.47 -1.13
N THR A 92 17.92 4.14 -1.26
CA THR A 92 18.70 3.38 -0.27
C THR A 92 20.16 3.80 -0.23
N LEU A 93 20.74 4.16 -1.39
CA LEU A 93 22.10 4.69 -1.45
C LEU A 93 22.17 6.07 -0.80
N ALA A 94 21.26 6.99 -1.13
CA ALA A 94 21.19 8.30 -0.50
C ALA A 94 21.05 8.20 1.03
N MET A 95 20.14 7.35 1.54
CA MET A 95 19.99 7.10 2.97
C MET A 95 21.27 6.52 3.61
N HIS A 96 21.98 5.62 2.92
CA HIS A 96 23.24 5.07 3.42
C HIS A 96 24.37 6.11 3.41
N GLU A 97 24.45 6.95 2.38
CA GLU A 97 25.42 8.05 2.28
C GLU A 97 25.19 9.09 3.39
N GLU A 98 23.95 9.53 3.58
CA GLU A 98 23.53 10.46 4.64
C GLU A 98 23.77 9.89 6.04
N SER A 99 23.44 8.62 6.29
CA SER A 99 23.70 7.98 7.59
C SER A 99 25.19 7.72 7.86
N SER A 100 25.98 7.46 6.81
CA SER A 100 27.43 7.29 6.93
C SER A 100 28.15 8.61 7.22
N THR A 101 27.61 9.72 6.73
CA THR A 101 28.18 11.06 6.91
C THR A 101 27.47 11.76 8.06
N ARG A 102 27.89 11.51 9.29
CA ARG A 102 27.42 12.29 10.45
C ARG A 102 27.92 13.73 10.34
N HIS A 103 27.15 14.61 9.70
CA HIS A 103 27.34 16.05 9.86
C HIS A 103 26.91 16.42 11.27
N ARG A 104 27.75 17.21 11.96
CA ARG A 104 27.28 17.94 13.13
C ARG A 104 26.27 18.96 12.61
N VAL A 105 25.06 18.92 13.15
CA VAL A 105 24.08 19.98 12.91
C VAL A 105 24.64 21.21 13.61
N ASP A 106 24.87 22.29 12.88
CA ASP A 106 25.19 23.58 13.51
C ASP A 106 23.95 24.07 14.28
N ASP A 107 24.17 24.54 15.51
CA ASP A 107 23.13 24.96 16.48
C ASP A 107 22.41 26.27 16.08
N ASP A 108 22.45 26.67 14.81
CA ASP A 108 21.75 27.84 14.33
C ASP A 108 20.27 27.50 14.08
N VAL A 109 19.44 28.04 14.98
CA VAL A 109 17.98 27.95 14.96
C VAL A 109 17.48 28.48 13.62
N HIS A 110 16.98 27.60 12.76
CA HIS A 110 16.48 27.98 11.44
C HIS A 110 15.28 28.95 11.59
N GLU A 111 15.26 30.05 10.83
CA GLU A 111 14.17 31.04 10.79
C GLU A 111 12.87 30.37 10.29
N GLY A 112 12.10 29.80 11.22
CA GLY A 112 11.01 28.87 10.95
C GLY A 112 10.84 27.78 12.02
N ALA A 113 11.74 27.74 13.01
CA ALA A 113 11.65 26.87 14.17
C ALA A 113 10.37 27.14 14.98
N ILE A 114 9.42 26.23 14.84
CA ILE A 114 8.21 26.16 15.64
C ILE A 114 8.59 25.49 16.98
N PRO A 115 8.09 25.98 18.13
CA PRO A 115 8.36 25.36 19.42
C PRO A 115 7.98 23.87 19.44
N ALA A 116 8.72 23.04 20.18
CA ALA A 116 8.59 21.58 20.17
C ALA A 116 7.15 21.06 20.40
N TYR A 117 6.33 21.79 21.14
CA TYR A 117 4.91 21.46 21.39
C TYR A 117 3.96 21.73 20.21
N LEU A 118 4.48 22.23 19.09
CA LEU A 118 3.71 22.69 17.94
C LEU A 118 4.31 22.15 16.60
N LEU A 119 5.34 21.29 16.67
CA LEU A 119 6.02 20.66 15.51
C LEU A 119 5.13 19.63 14.77
N ASP A 120 4.33 18.86 15.51
CA ASP A 120 3.47 17.81 14.95
C ASP A 120 2.01 18.26 14.74
N ARG A 121 1.73 19.54 14.99
CA ARG A 121 0.43 20.14 14.73
C ARG A 121 0.57 20.99 13.48
N ASP A 122 0.24 20.41 12.32
CA ASP A 122 0.02 21.19 11.10
C ASP A 122 -0.84 22.39 11.45
N THR A 123 -0.22 23.57 11.39
CA THR A 123 -0.80 24.74 12.01
C THR A 123 -2.10 25.08 11.28
N THR A 124 -3.20 24.94 11.99
CA THR A 124 -4.47 25.68 11.86
C THR A 124 -4.29 27.22 11.75
N THR A 125 -3.08 27.75 11.56
CA THR A 125 -2.78 29.14 11.17
C THR A 125 -3.33 29.47 9.80
N GLN A 126 -3.51 28.49 8.91
CA GLN A 126 -4.40 28.64 7.75
C GLN A 126 -5.75 29.19 8.22
N ALA A 127 -6.43 28.63 9.23
CA ALA A 127 -7.76 29.13 9.63
C ALA A 127 -7.75 30.59 10.14
N LYS A 128 -6.71 31.04 10.88
CA LYS A 128 -6.62 32.43 11.37
C LYS A 128 -6.19 33.41 10.27
N VAL A 129 -5.21 33.05 9.43
CA VAL A 129 -4.77 33.84 8.27
C VAL A 129 -5.87 33.86 7.20
N LEU A 130 -6.58 32.76 7.00
CA LEU A 130 -7.80 32.66 6.19
C LEU A 130 -8.91 33.51 6.78
N SER A 131 -9.11 33.57 8.10
CA SER A 131 -10.15 34.44 8.68
C SER A 131 -9.87 35.93 8.48
N ASN A 132 -8.59 36.36 8.50
CA ASN A 132 -8.21 37.75 8.27
C ASN A 132 -8.15 38.10 6.78
N THR A 133 -7.69 37.17 5.93
CA THR A 133 -7.74 37.32 4.47
C THR A 133 -9.16 37.16 3.93
N ILE A 134 -10.08 36.42 4.58
CA ILE A 134 -11.53 36.40 4.27
C ILE A 134 -12.16 37.72 4.68
N LYS A 135 -11.73 38.37 5.77
CA LYS A 135 -12.20 39.73 6.13
C LYS A 135 -11.72 40.77 5.13
N GLN A 136 -10.47 40.68 4.65
CA GLN A 136 -9.95 41.54 3.58
C GLN A 136 -10.62 41.22 2.24
N LYS A 137 -10.75 39.94 1.88
CA LYS A 137 -11.48 39.50 0.69
C LYS A 137 -12.94 39.89 0.75
N ARG A 138 -13.68 39.81 1.87
CA ARG A 138 -15.08 40.32 1.98
C ARG A 138 -15.17 41.83 1.76
N LYS A 139 -14.13 42.60 2.11
CA LYS A 139 -14.04 44.02 1.75
C LYS A 139 -13.74 44.22 0.25
N GLU A 140 -13.01 43.32 -0.39
CA GLU A 140 -12.77 43.30 -1.86
C GLU A 140 -13.92 42.64 -2.67
N LYS A 141 -14.69 41.73 -2.06
CA LYS A 141 -15.79 40.90 -2.61
C LYS A 141 -17.18 41.52 -2.41
N ALA A 142 -17.25 42.83 -2.23
CA ALA A 142 -18.41 43.53 -2.78
C ALA A 142 -18.38 43.51 -4.33
N GLY A 143 -17.23 43.14 -4.95
CA GLY A 143 -17.02 43.23 -6.40
C GLY A 143 -17.26 41.97 -7.24
N LYS A 144 -16.68 40.80 -6.92
CA LYS A 144 -16.76 39.60 -7.79
C LYS A 144 -16.61 38.29 -7.00
N TRP A 145 -17.62 37.43 -7.04
CA TRP A 145 -17.55 36.05 -6.52
C TRP A 145 -17.51 35.08 -7.70
N GLU A 146 -16.32 34.60 -8.04
CA GLU A 146 -16.13 33.56 -9.04
C GLU A 146 -15.61 32.28 -8.37
N VAL A 147 -16.23 31.18 -8.80
CA VAL A 147 -16.07 29.81 -8.28
C VAL A 147 -14.76 29.21 -8.85
N PRO A 148 -14.04 28.32 -8.12
CA PRO A 148 -12.71 27.81 -8.51
C PRO A 148 -12.61 27.20 -9.91
N LEU A 149 -13.73 26.75 -10.47
CA LEU A 149 -13.81 26.35 -11.87
C LEU A 149 -14.49 27.47 -12.68
N LEU A 150 -13.68 28.30 -13.32
CA LEU A 150 -14.14 29.10 -14.45
C LEU A 150 -13.78 28.38 -15.74
N SER A 151 -14.80 28.12 -16.55
CA SER A 151 -14.74 27.51 -17.87
C SER A 151 -14.33 26.03 -17.86
N GLN A 152 -15.31 25.17 -17.56
CA GLN A 152 -15.34 23.84 -18.18
C GLN A 152 -16.13 23.93 -19.49
N ALA A 153 -15.72 23.13 -20.48
CA ALA A 153 -16.39 23.03 -21.77
C ALA A 153 -17.89 22.81 -21.56
N VAL A 154 -18.70 23.65 -22.21
CA VAL A 154 -20.15 23.77 -21.98
C VAL A 154 -20.86 22.46 -22.29
N GLU A 155 -21.23 21.74 -21.23
CA GLU A 155 -22.41 20.88 -21.16
C GLU A 155 -23.24 21.45 -19.99
N GLU A 156 -24.45 21.93 -20.29
CA GLU A 156 -25.18 22.91 -19.48
C GLU A 156 -25.63 22.42 -18.09
N ASP A 157 -25.36 21.16 -17.74
CA ASP A 157 -25.85 20.53 -16.50
C ASP A 157 -24.75 20.26 -15.44
N GLY A 158 -23.48 20.54 -15.72
CA GLY A 158 -22.34 20.15 -14.86
C GLY A 158 -22.03 21.04 -13.65
N ASN A 159 -22.63 22.23 -13.55
CA ASN A 159 -22.43 23.15 -12.42
C ASN A 159 -23.45 22.91 -11.29
N GLN A 160 -23.75 21.66 -10.97
CA GLN A 160 -24.60 21.34 -9.81
C GLN A 160 -23.78 21.46 -8.52
N SER A 161 -23.88 22.64 -7.89
CA SER A 161 -23.50 22.78 -6.48
C SER A 161 -24.50 22.01 -5.63
N HIS A 162 -24.08 20.88 -5.05
CA HIS A 162 -24.90 20.14 -4.10
C HIS A 162 -24.67 20.65 -2.68
N ILE A 163 -25.72 20.57 -1.86
CA ILE A 163 -25.62 20.84 -0.43
C ILE A 163 -25.11 19.57 0.23
N CYS A 164 -23.86 19.60 0.70
CA CYS A 164 -23.28 18.50 1.47
C CYS A 164 -23.59 18.70 2.95
N GLU A 165 -24.10 17.65 3.58
CA GLU A 165 -24.33 17.61 5.01
C GLU A 165 -22.99 17.63 5.77
N CYS A 166 -22.76 18.67 6.56
CA CYS A 166 -21.47 18.94 7.21
C CYS A 166 -21.48 18.62 8.71
N GLN A 167 -22.45 17.84 9.19
CA GLN A 167 -22.64 17.57 10.61
C GLN A 167 -21.39 16.94 11.25
N GLU A 168 -20.69 16.06 10.51
CA GLU A 168 -19.46 15.40 10.96
C GLU A 168 -18.24 16.33 11.02
N LEU A 169 -18.28 17.49 10.34
CA LEU A 169 -17.18 18.46 10.28
C LEU A 169 -17.16 19.43 11.46
N GLY A 170 -18.18 19.39 12.33
CA GLY A 170 -18.22 20.17 13.58
C GLY A 170 -18.13 21.68 13.38
N LEU A 171 -18.62 22.19 12.24
CA LEU A 171 -18.50 23.60 11.89
C LEU A 171 -19.51 24.45 12.69
N VAL A 172 -18.99 25.40 13.46
CA VAL A 172 -19.79 26.32 14.29
C VAL A 172 -19.54 27.75 13.82
N THR A 173 -20.63 28.49 13.62
CA THR A 173 -20.55 29.92 13.33
C THR A 173 -20.06 30.69 14.56
N PRO A 174 -19.48 31.90 14.43
CA PRO A 174 -19.10 32.71 15.60
C PRO A 174 -20.29 33.07 16.52
N ALA A 175 -21.53 32.88 16.04
CA ALA A 175 -22.76 33.02 16.81
C ALA A 175 -23.18 31.74 17.56
N GLY A 176 -22.34 30.70 17.60
CA GLY A 176 -22.62 29.44 18.30
C GLY A 176 -23.61 28.50 17.61
N LYS A 177 -24.09 28.84 16.40
CA LYS A 177 -25.00 27.98 15.64
C LYS A 177 -24.22 26.92 14.86
N VAL A 178 -24.68 25.67 14.93
CA VAL A 178 -24.13 24.52 14.20
C VAL A 178 -24.50 24.62 12.72
N VAL A 179 -23.51 24.46 11.84
CA VAL A 179 -23.70 24.47 10.39
C VAL A 179 -23.98 23.04 9.93
N TRP A 180 -25.19 22.81 9.43
CA TRP A 180 -25.63 21.49 8.97
C TRP A 180 -25.36 21.25 7.48
N GLY A 181 -25.18 22.30 6.68
CA GLY A 181 -24.92 22.17 5.24
C GLY A 181 -23.97 23.24 4.70
N LYS A 182 -23.12 22.86 3.75
CA LYS A 182 -22.33 23.78 2.94
C LYS A 182 -22.43 23.43 1.46
N TYR A 183 -22.26 24.44 0.62
CA TYR A 183 -22.15 24.23 -0.82
C TYR A 183 -20.82 23.56 -1.15
N ALA A 184 -20.89 22.48 -1.92
CA ALA A 184 -19.74 21.79 -2.47
C ALA A 184 -19.80 21.82 -4.00
N GLN A 185 -18.64 21.92 -4.62
CA GLN A 185 -18.51 21.79 -6.07
C GLN A 185 -17.95 20.41 -6.39
N VAL A 186 -18.64 19.65 -7.25
CA VAL A 186 -18.15 18.37 -7.76
C VAL A 186 -16.96 18.65 -8.69
N THR A 187 -15.85 17.96 -8.45
CA THR A 187 -14.57 18.19 -9.18
C THR A 187 -14.28 17.13 -10.24
N ASN A 188 -15.09 16.09 -10.32
CA ASN A 188 -14.93 15.01 -11.29
C ASN A 188 -16.23 14.76 -12.09
N ASN A 189 -16.14 13.99 -13.17
CA ASN A 189 -17.30 13.54 -13.92
C ASN A 189 -17.75 12.18 -13.35
N PRO A 190 -18.87 12.12 -12.62
CA PRO A 190 -19.24 10.94 -11.83
C PRO A 190 -19.59 9.72 -12.69
N GLU A 191 -19.93 9.93 -13.96
CA GLU A 191 -20.27 8.87 -14.92
C GLU A 191 -19.08 7.96 -15.27
N ASN A 192 -17.85 8.48 -15.19
CA ASN A 192 -16.64 7.74 -15.60
C ASN A 192 -15.99 6.96 -14.46
N ASP A 193 -16.11 7.46 -13.22
CA ASP A 193 -15.34 6.96 -12.07
C ASP A 193 -16.21 6.25 -11.02
N GLY A 194 -17.55 6.39 -11.07
CA GLY A 194 -18.49 5.79 -10.11
C GLY A 194 -18.42 6.37 -8.68
N CYS A 195 -17.58 7.38 -8.45
CA CYS A 195 -17.45 8.13 -7.20
C CYS A 195 -17.72 9.62 -7.47
N ILE A 196 -18.31 10.33 -6.50
CA ILE A 196 -18.52 11.78 -6.57
C ILE A 196 -17.48 12.44 -5.66
N ASN A 197 -16.45 13.05 -6.25
CA ASN A 197 -15.46 13.85 -5.52
C ASN A 197 -15.91 15.30 -5.52
N ALA A 198 -15.97 15.93 -4.36
CA ALA A 198 -16.38 17.33 -4.23
C ALA A 198 -15.46 18.12 -3.29
N VAL A 199 -15.28 19.40 -3.59
CA VAL A 199 -14.54 20.35 -2.76
C VAL A 199 -15.54 21.32 -2.14
N LEU A 200 -15.46 21.50 -0.82
CA LEU A 200 -16.30 22.43 -0.08
C LEU A 200 -15.94 23.88 -0.42
N LEU A 201 -16.95 24.68 -0.74
CA LEU A 201 -16.80 26.12 -0.93
C LEU A 201 -16.81 26.79 0.45
N VAL A 202 -15.75 27.56 0.75
CA VAL A 202 -15.52 28.24 2.03
C VAL A 202 -15.87 29.72 1.97
#